data_AF-A0AAV7HBJ3-F1
#
_entry.id   AF-A0AAV7HBJ3-F1
#
_cell.length_a   1.000
_cell.length_b   1.000
_cell.length_c   1.000
_cell.angle_alpha   90.00
_cell.angle_beta   90.00
_cell.angle_gamma   90.00
#
_symmetry.space_group_name_H-M   'P 1'
#
loop_
_entity.id
_entity.type
_entity.pdbx_description
1 polymer ?
#
loop_
_entity_poly.entity_id
_entity_poly.type
_entity_poly.pdbx_seq_one_letter_code
_entity_poly.pdbx_strand_id
1 'polypeptide(L)'
;LTLTAAGVICEKSFLRDSLGPFAGPISSRRLTLTGIPHGELQGPGQFLFRHKDLGSSKAEVAAKFINERVPGCSVTPHCCKIQDKDESFYRQFHIVVRGLDSIVARRWINGMIISLLNYEDNELDHSSVIPLVDGGTERVQRQC
;
A
#
# COMPACT_ATOMS: atom_id res chain seq x y z
N LEU A 1 -6.24 -13.77 0.02
CA LEU A 1 -5.93 -12.58 -0.81
C LEU A 1 -4.92 -11.72 -0.05
N THR A 2 -3.70 -11.60 -0.56
CA THR A 2 -2.68 -10.71 0.03
C THR A 2 -2.60 -9.43 -0.81
N LEU A 3 -2.97 -8.29 -0.22
CA LEU A 3 -2.87 -6.97 -0.85
C LEU A 3 -1.71 -6.19 -0.24
N THR A 4 -0.88 -5.59 -1.09
CA THR A 4 0.13 -4.62 -0.64
C THR A 4 -0.35 -3.21 -0.91
N ALA A 5 -0.33 -2.33 0.10
CA ALA A 5 -0.48 -0.90 -0.11
C ALA A 5 0.90 -0.22 0.03
N ALA A 6 1.46 0.25 -1.08
CA ALA A 6 2.74 0.95 -1.13
C ALA A 6 2.49 2.46 -1.26
N GLY A 7 2.90 3.24 -0.27
CA GLY A 7 2.58 4.67 -0.23
C GLY A 7 1.27 4.92 0.49
N VAL A 8 1.38 5.42 1.71
CA VAL A 8 0.24 5.73 2.56
C VAL A 8 -0.31 7.09 2.12
N ILE A 9 -1.25 7.10 1.17
CA ILE A 9 -2.32 8.09 1.19
C ILE A 9 -3.48 7.44 1.93
N CYS A 10 -3.45 7.56 3.27
CA CYS A 10 -4.52 7.08 4.14
C CYS A 10 -5.69 8.07 4.10
N GLU A 11 -6.41 8.11 2.97
CA GLU A 11 -7.76 8.67 2.96
C GLU A 11 -8.73 7.58 3.43
N LYS A 12 -9.68 7.98 4.30
CA LYS A 12 -10.74 7.10 4.82
C LYS A 12 -11.48 6.35 3.70
N SER A 13 -11.57 6.94 2.51
CA SER A 13 -12.17 6.36 1.31
C SER A 13 -11.45 5.09 0.86
N PHE A 14 -10.12 5.08 0.73
CA PHE A 14 -9.40 3.90 0.23
C PHE A 14 -9.53 2.69 1.16
N LEU A 15 -9.42 2.90 2.49
CA LEU A 15 -9.62 1.83 3.46
C LEU A 15 -11.07 1.35 3.54
N ARG A 16 -12.05 2.24 3.36
CA ARG A 16 -13.47 1.85 3.39
C ARG A 16 -13.90 1.14 2.11
N ASP A 17 -13.41 1.58 0.96
CA ASP A 17 -13.83 1.10 -0.35
C ASP A 17 -13.06 -0.16 -0.77
N SER A 18 -11.78 -0.31 -0.35
CA SER A 18 -11.00 -1.54 -0.55
C SER A 18 -11.33 -2.66 0.44
N LEU A 19 -11.92 -2.32 1.61
CA LEU A 19 -12.29 -3.29 2.64
C LEU A 19 -13.82 -3.53 2.76
N GLY A 20 -14.65 -2.73 2.08
CA GLY A 20 -16.10 -2.91 1.92
C GLY A 20 -16.50 -3.53 0.56
N PRO A 21 -17.79 -3.53 0.20
CA PRO A 21 -18.80 -4.56 0.45
C PRO A 21 -18.54 -5.96 -0.18
N PHE A 22 -17.32 -6.30 -0.62
CA PHE A 22 -16.92 -7.69 -0.94
C PHE A 22 -16.75 -8.57 0.32
N ALA A 23 -17.60 -8.37 1.32
CA ALA A 23 -17.56 -9.04 2.62
C ALA A 23 -18.23 -10.42 2.52
N GLY A 24 -17.53 -11.37 1.88
CA GLY A 24 -17.80 -12.80 2.05
C GLY A 24 -17.40 -13.28 3.47
N PRO A 25 -17.84 -14.47 3.88
CA PRO A 25 -17.63 -14.99 5.24
C PRO A 25 -16.13 -15.18 5.54
N ILE A 26 -15.63 -14.41 6.51
CA ILE A 26 -14.49 -14.68 7.40
C ILE A 26 -13.32 -15.47 6.77
N SER A 27 -12.72 -14.98 5.70
CA SER A 27 -11.33 -15.38 5.38
C SER A 27 -10.38 -14.33 5.95
N SER A 28 -9.38 -14.79 6.71
CA SER A 28 -8.31 -13.94 7.27
C SER A 28 -7.67 -13.13 6.14
N ARG A 29 -7.78 -11.79 6.21
CA ARG A 29 -7.22 -10.90 5.17
C ARG A 29 -5.82 -10.48 5.59
N ARG A 30 -4.81 -10.89 4.82
CA ARG A 30 -3.42 -10.49 5.04
C ARG A 30 -3.11 -9.26 4.19
N LEU A 31 -2.78 -8.16 4.84
CA LEU A 31 -2.38 -6.93 4.17
C LEU A 31 -0.92 -6.61 4.51
N THR A 32 -0.20 -6.06 3.55
CA THR A 32 1.16 -5.59 3.76
C THR A 32 1.23 -4.10 3.46
N LEU A 33 1.77 -3.32 4.39
CA LEU A 33 1.94 -1.87 4.23
C LEU A 33 3.41 -1.54 4.14
N THR A 34 3.84 -0.90 3.06
CA THR A 34 5.22 -0.43 2.91
C THR A 34 5.26 1.10 2.89
N GLY A 35 6.12 1.68 3.72
CA GLY A 35 6.30 3.12 3.82
C GLY A 35 7.69 3.51 4.29
N ILE A 36 8.20 4.62 3.76
CA ILE A 36 9.52 5.14 4.13
C ILE A 36 9.55 5.56 5.61
N PRO A 37 10.66 5.30 6.32
CA PRO A 37 10.82 5.74 7.71
C PRO A 37 11.08 7.25 7.82
N HIS A 38 11.59 7.89 6.76
CA HIS A 38 12.01 9.29 6.81
C HIS A 38 10.85 10.26 6.65
N GLY A 39 10.55 10.91 7.77
CA GLY A 39 9.50 11.89 7.94
C GLY A 39 8.79 11.59 9.23
N GLU A 40 9.29 12.13 10.35
CA GLU A 40 8.45 12.38 11.52
C GLU A 40 7.10 12.92 11.03
N LEU A 41 6.01 12.58 11.71
CA LEU A 41 4.68 13.15 11.44
C LEU A 41 4.70 14.68 11.67
N GLN A 42 5.32 15.44 10.78
CA GLN A 42 5.34 16.89 10.81
C GLN A 42 4.27 17.38 9.84
N GLY A 43 3.14 17.80 10.41
CA GLY A 43 2.10 18.54 9.71
C GLY A 43 0.71 17.90 9.77
N PRO A 44 -0.36 18.72 9.93
CA PRO A 44 -1.73 18.25 9.91
C PRO A 44 -2.11 17.90 8.46
N GLY A 45 -2.60 16.69 8.23
CA GLY A 45 -3.11 16.35 6.89
C GLY A 45 -3.36 14.88 6.59
N GLN A 46 -3.35 13.99 7.58
CA GLN A 46 -3.76 12.60 7.40
C GLN A 46 -4.59 12.18 8.63
N PHE A 47 -5.87 11.87 8.42
CA PHE A 47 -6.87 11.61 9.48
C PHE A 47 -6.54 10.45 10.43
N LEU A 48 -5.55 9.62 10.09
CA LEU A 48 -5.19 8.44 10.84
C LEU A 48 -4.24 8.71 12.02
N PHE A 49 -3.51 9.83 12.02
CA PHE A 49 -2.42 10.07 12.97
C PHE A 49 -2.81 11.07 14.05
N ARG A 50 -2.44 10.77 15.28
CA ARG A 50 -2.67 11.63 16.45
C ARG A 50 -1.35 12.23 16.93
N HIS A 51 -1.43 13.22 17.81
CA HIS A 51 -0.25 13.87 18.40
C HIS A 51 0.66 12.88 19.17
N LYS A 52 0.10 11.79 19.70
CA LYS A 52 0.87 10.74 20.39
C LYS A 52 1.72 9.88 19.44
N ASP A 53 1.43 9.94 18.13
CA ASP A 53 2.09 9.10 17.14
C ASP A 53 3.31 9.80 16.53
N LEU A 54 3.55 11.07 16.89
CA LEU A 54 4.74 11.85 16.50
C LEU A 54 6.02 11.05 16.81
N GLY A 55 6.94 10.99 15.85
CA GLY A 55 8.17 10.20 15.94
C GLY A 55 8.03 8.70 15.57
N SER A 56 6.81 8.18 15.42
CA SER A 56 6.59 6.79 14.97
C SER A 56 6.55 6.68 13.45
N SER A 57 6.84 5.48 12.92
CA SER A 57 6.72 5.21 11.49
C SER A 57 5.26 5.26 11.03
N LYS A 58 4.99 5.91 9.90
CA LYS A 58 3.65 5.97 9.30
C LYS A 58 3.08 4.59 9.00
N ALA A 59 3.93 3.65 8.58
CA ALA A 59 3.51 2.27 8.26
C ALA A 59 3.06 1.52 9.53
N GLU A 60 3.79 1.66 10.63
CA GLU A 60 3.47 1.03 11.91
C GLU A 60 2.18 1.58 12.51
N VAL A 61 2.02 2.91 12.53
CA VAL A 61 0.82 3.54 13.08
C VAL A 61 -0.41 3.18 12.24
N ALA A 62 -0.28 3.13 10.91
CA ALA A 62 -1.37 2.71 10.03
C ALA A 62 -1.75 1.23 10.23
N ALA A 63 -0.75 0.34 10.29
CA ALA A 63 -1.00 -1.08 10.54
C ALA A 63 -1.68 -1.32 11.89
N LYS A 64 -1.19 -0.66 12.95
CA LYS A 64 -1.78 -0.71 14.28
C LYS A 64 -3.23 -0.24 14.27
N PHE A 65 -3.51 0.91 13.64
CA PHE A 65 -4.86 1.44 13.54
C PHE A 65 -5.82 0.49 12.82
N ILE A 66 -5.40 -0.12 11.70
CA ILE A 66 -6.26 -1.04 10.93
C ILE A 66 -6.48 -2.34 11.70
N ASN A 67 -5.44 -2.92 12.29
CA ASN A 67 -5.53 -4.14 13.09
C ASN A 67 -6.46 -3.96 14.30
N GLU A 68 -6.45 -2.79 14.95
CA GLU A 68 -7.36 -2.47 16.05
C GLU A 68 -8.81 -2.23 15.60
N ARG A 69 -9.01 -1.70 14.39
CA ARG A 69 -10.32 -1.21 13.93
C ARG A 69 -11.10 -2.22 13.07
N VAL A 70 -10.41 -3.12 12.37
CA VAL A 70 -11.01 -4.05 11.39
C VAL A 70 -10.81 -5.49 11.85
N PRO A 71 -11.81 -6.12 12.49
CA PRO A 71 -11.70 -7.51 12.92
C PRO A 71 -11.52 -8.46 11.72
N GLY A 72 -10.66 -9.46 11.86
CA GLY A 72 -10.33 -10.42 10.79
C GLY A 72 -9.32 -9.91 9.75
N CYS A 73 -8.78 -8.71 9.94
CA CYS A 73 -7.67 -8.18 9.17
C CYS A 73 -6.35 -8.38 9.93
N SER A 74 -5.29 -8.76 9.20
CA SER A 74 -3.92 -8.85 9.72
C SER A 74 -3.00 -8.05 8.81
N VAL A 75 -2.53 -6.92 9.31
CA VAL A 75 -1.68 -5.96 8.60
C VAL A 75 -0.25 -6.03 9.12
N THR A 76 0.69 -6.28 8.22
CA THR A 76 2.14 -6.29 8.51
C THR A 76 2.79 -5.00 7.97
N PRO A 77 3.38 -4.16 8.82
CA PRO A 77 4.10 -2.96 8.38
C PRO A 77 5.54 -3.27 7.95
N HIS A 78 6.01 -2.59 6.91
CA HIS A 78 7.41 -2.53 6.49
C HIS A 78 7.86 -1.07 6.40
N CYS A 79 8.73 -0.69 7.33
CA CYS A 79 9.30 0.65 7.46
C CYS A 79 10.54 0.81 6.58
N CYS A 80 10.40 0.59 5.28
CA CYS A 80 11.49 0.67 4.31
C CYS A 80 11.03 1.36 3.02
N LYS A 81 11.99 1.74 2.18
CA LYS A 81 11.65 2.20 0.84
C LYS A 81 11.18 1.02 0.00
N ILE A 82 10.35 1.31 -1.00
CA ILE A 82 9.93 0.31 -1.98
C ILE A 82 11.14 -0.26 -2.74
N GLN A 83 12.18 0.55 -2.92
CA GLN A 83 13.42 0.14 -3.57
C GLN A 83 14.27 -0.84 -2.75
N ASP A 84 14.02 -0.95 -1.45
CA ASP A 84 14.78 -1.84 -0.55
C ASP A 84 14.25 -3.28 -0.57
N LYS A 85 13.21 -3.55 -1.38
CA LYS A 85 12.60 -4.87 -1.56
C LYS A 85 12.90 -5.41 -2.95
N ASP A 86 13.16 -6.70 -3.00
CA ASP A 86 13.50 -7.44 -4.20
C ASP A 86 12.26 -8.04 -4.87
N GLU A 87 12.46 -8.66 -6.03
CA GLU A 87 11.39 -9.30 -6.79
C GLU A 87 10.68 -10.40 -6.00
N SER A 88 11.41 -11.19 -5.20
CA SER A 88 10.84 -12.27 -4.40
C SER A 88 9.79 -11.75 -3.42
N PHE A 89 10.05 -10.57 -2.83
CA PHE A 89 9.08 -9.88 -2.00
C PHE A 89 7.82 -9.50 -2.78
N TYR A 90 7.94 -8.95 -4.00
CA TYR A 90 6.76 -8.52 -4.76
C TYR A 90 5.95 -9.68 -5.34
N ARG A 91 6.58 -10.81 -5.68
CA ARG A 91 5.92 -12.02 -6.20
C ARG A 91 4.93 -12.66 -5.22
N GLN A 92 5.05 -12.40 -3.92
CA GLN A 92 4.14 -12.96 -2.92
C GLN A 92 2.73 -12.32 -2.94
N PHE A 93 2.57 -11.19 -3.63
CA PHE A 93 1.33 -10.42 -3.63
C PHE A 93 0.47 -10.76 -4.83
N HIS A 94 -0.84 -10.84 -4.57
CA HIS A 94 -1.81 -11.10 -5.63
C HIS A 94 -2.28 -9.80 -6.28
N ILE A 95 -2.27 -8.70 -5.52
CA ILE A 95 -2.65 -7.36 -5.96
C ILE A 95 -1.73 -6.37 -5.26
N VAL A 96 -1.22 -5.40 -6.01
CA VAL A 96 -0.49 -4.27 -5.46
C VAL A 96 -1.34 -3.02 -5.66
N VAL A 97 -1.56 -2.27 -4.59
CA VAL A 97 -2.18 -0.95 -4.65
C VAL A 97 -1.16 0.07 -4.21
N ARG A 98 -1.13 1.22 -4.87
CA ARG A 98 -0.17 2.27 -4.54
C ARG A 98 -0.84 3.63 -4.36
N GLY A 99 -0.32 4.38 -3.40
CA GLY A 99 -0.68 5.78 -3.12
C GLY A 99 0.59 6.61 -3.00
N LEU A 100 1.40 6.64 -4.07
CA LEU A 100 2.71 7.29 -4.06
C LEU A 100 2.59 8.75 -4.53
N ASP A 101 3.25 9.65 -3.83
CA ASP A 101 3.31 11.09 -4.10
C ASP A 101 4.40 11.46 -5.11
N SER A 102 5.41 10.61 -5.30
CA SER A 102 6.52 10.84 -6.22
C SER A 102 6.35 10.10 -7.56
N ILE A 103 6.49 10.84 -8.67
CA ILE A 103 6.56 10.28 -10.03
C ILE A 103 7.69 9.25 -10.14
N VAL A 104 8.82 9.50 -9.48
CA VAL A 104 9.97 8.58 -9.48
C VAL A 104 9.59 7.26 -8.82
N ALA A 105 8.91 7.31 -7.68
CA ALA A 105 8.47 6.11 -6.98
C ALA A 105 7.39 5.34 -7.77
N ARG A 106 6.45 6.06 -8.43
CA ARG A 106 5.46 5.44 -9.33
C ARG A 106 6.13 4.75 -10.52
N ARG A 107 7.09 5.39 -11.17
CA ARG A 107 7.83 4.79 -12.29
C ARG A 107 8.62 3.56 -11.85
N TRP A 108 9.25 3.62 -10.67
CA TRP A 108 10.04 2.51 -10.15
C TRP A 108 9.16 1.27 -9.91
N ILE A 109 8.02 1.40 -9.20
CA ILE A 109 7.16 0.24 -8.94
C ILE A 109 6.50 -0.30 -10.22
N ASN A 110 6.21 0.56 -11.20
CA ASN A 110 5.76 0.09 -12.53
C ASN A 110 6.81 -0.82 -13.17
N GLY A 111 8.07 -0.39 -13.18
CA GLY A 111 9.18 -1.18 -13.74
C GLY A 111 9.37 -2.51 -12.99
N MET A 112 9.29 -2.47 -11.66
CA MET A 112 9.39 -3.66 -10.82
C MET A 112 8.26 -4.66 -11.11
N ILE A 113 7.00 -4.25 -11.20
CA ILE A 113 5.90 -5.20 -11.49
C ILE A 113 6.02 -5.76 -12.91
N ILE A 114 6.45 -4.96 -13.89
CA ILE A 114 6.67 -5.43 -15.25
C ILE A 114 7.82 -6.44 -15.31
N SER A 115 8.88 -6.28 -14.50
CA SER A 115 10.00 -7.24 -14.48
C SER A 115 9.61 -8.61 -13.92
N LEU A 116 8.45 -8.73 -13.26
CA LEU A 116 7.96 -10.01 -12.74
C LEU A 116 7.26 -10.87 -13.78
N LEU A 117 6.86 -10.29 -14.92
CA LEU A 117 6.15 -10.99 -15.99
C LEU A 117 7.04 -12.07 -16.61
N ASN A 118 6.49 -13.27 -16.73
CA ASN A 118 7.14 -14.39 -17.38
C ASN A 118 6.55 -14.59 -18.78
N TYR A 119 7.43 -14.81 -19.76
CA TYR A 119 7.05 -15.08 -21.14
C TYR A 119 7.61 -16.44 -21.54
N GLU A 120 6.73 -17.33 -21.96
CA GLU A 120 7.09 -18.66 -22.46
C GLU A 120 6.65 -18.74 -23.93
N ASP A 121 7.57 -19.06 -24.84
CA ASP A 121 7.32 -19.10 -26.30
C ASP A 121 6.70 -17.82 -26.89
N ASN A 122 7.04 -16.65 -26.33
CA ASN A 122 6.47 -15.32 -26.61
C ASN A 122 5.02 -15.12 -26.16
N GLU A 123 4.44 -16.08 -25.44
CA GLU A 123 3.15 -15.96 -24.79
C GLU A 123 3.32 -15.54 -23.32
N LEU A 124 2.47 -14.63 -22.85
CA LEU A 124 2.51 -14.15 -21.47
C LEU A 124 1.90 -15.21 -20.54
N ASP A 125 2.66 -15.65 -19.54
CA ASP A 125 2.09 -16.44 -18.45
C ASP A 125 1.20 -15.55 -17.57
N HIS A 126 -0.11 -15.72 -17.69
CA HIS A 126 -1.10 -14.99 -16.89
C HIS A 126 -0.96 -15.20 -15.38
N SER A 127 -0.33 -16.30 -14.92
CA SER A 127 -0.08 -16.54 -13.50
C SER A 127 0.98 -15.58 -12.91
N SER A 128 1.85 -15.04 -13.77
CA SER A 128 2.88 -14.06 -13.40
C SER A 128 2.35 -12.62 -13.31
N VAL A 129 1.12 -12.38 -13.77
CA VAL A 129 0.53 -11.03 -13.81
C VAL A 129 0.05 -10.62 -12.43
N ILE A 130 0.62 -9.53 -11.91
CA ILE A 130 0.20 -8.90 -10.66
C ILE A 130 -0.50 -7.58 -10.99
N PRO A 131 -1.83 -7.48 -10.81
CA PRO A 131 -2.56 -6.23 -10.99
C PRO A 131 -2.03 -5.12 -10.08
N LEU A 132 -1.75 -3.97 -10.69
CA LEU A 132 -1.32 -2.75 -10.01
C LEU A 132 -2.44 -1.69 -10.07
N VAL A 133 -2.99 -1.33 -8.91
CA VAL A 133 -3.99 -0.25 -8.77
C VAL A 133 -3.27 1.02 -8.31
N ASP A 134 -3.39 2.11 -9.06
CA ASP A 134 -2.79 3.40 -8.72
C ASP A 134 -3.86 4.38 -8.21
N GLY A 135 -3.78 4.76 -6.94
CA GLY A 135 -4.58 5.81 -6.34
C GLY A 135 -3.77 7.09 -6.20
N GLY A 136 -4.02 8.08 -7.06
CA GLY A 136 -3.51 9.44 -6.88
C GLY A 136 -4.56 10.30 -6.19
N THR A 137 -4.26 10.80 -5.00
CA THR A 137 -5.02 11.93 -4.42
C THR A 137 -4.21 13.19 -4.63
N GLU A 138 -4.66 14.09 -5.49
CA GLU A 138 -4.19 15.47 -5.48
C GLU A 138 -4.83 16.20 -4.29
N ARG A 139 -4.00 16.81 -3.43
CA ARG A 139 -4.53 17.78 -2.47
C ARG A 139 -5.09 18.94 -3.28
N VAL A 140 -6.42 19.10 -3.31
CA VAL A 140 -7.03 20.33 -3.83
C VAL A 140 -6.56 21.47 -2.93
N GLN A 141 -5.55 22.21 -3.39
CA GLN A 141 -5.12 23.45 -2.76
C GLN A 141 -6.28 24.44 -2.94
N ARG A 142 -6.98 24.81 -1.85
CA ARG A 142 -7.88 25.96 -1.90
C ARG A 142 -7.00 27.19 -2.13
N GLN A 143 -7.10 27.78 -3.32
CA GLN A 143 -6.71 29.17 -3.53
C GLN A 143 -7.84 30.03 -2.97
N CYS A 144 -7.60 30.68 -1.84
CA CYS A 144 -8.36 31.85 -1.44
C CYS A 144 -7.83 33.05 -2.23
#